data_AF-A0A6I7QG05-F1
#
_entry.id   AF-A0A6I7QG05-F1
#
_cell.length_a   1.000
_cell.length_b   1.000
_cell.length_c   1.000
_cell.angle_alpha   90.00
_cell.angle_beta   90.00
_cell.angle_gamma   90.00
#
_symmetry.space_group_name_H-M   'P 1'
#
loop_
_entity.id
_entity.type
_entity.pdbx_description
1 polymer ?
#
loop_
_entity_poly.entity_id
_entity_poly.type
_entity_poly.pdbx_seq_one_letter_code
_entity_poly.pdbx_strand_id
1 'polypeptide(L)'
;MDYSELVRAIQKGDDVTADRMCAEAIPILKKYLIANLNATPEDAEDAVQKMFLYLIPKIRRDGFNNPGGLLAYMLTGVRHAYYKNIRDFDLEELEVLVEEPSVNAPQIWNLINEERAEILKICIEYLKGHHRTLVEFIFE
;
A
#
# COMPACT_ATOMS: atom_id res chain seq x y z
N MET A 1 -19.61 25.53 -11.67
CA MET A 1 -19.65 24.49 -12.72
C MET A 1 -20.82 23.60 -12.39
N ASP A 2 -21.86 23.60 -13.23
CA ASP A 2 -23.08 22.83 -12.99
C ASP A 2 -22.92 21.43 -13.60
N TYR A 3 -23.09 20.39 -12.80
CA TYR A 3 -23.01 19.00 -13.22
C TYR A 3 -24.38 18.33 -13.35
N SER A 4 -25.45 19.13 -13.32
CA SER A 4 -26.82 18.64 -13.52
C SER A 4 -27.01 17.96 -14.87
N GLU A 5 -26.25 18.39 -15.88
CA GLU A 5 -26.24 17.78 -17.22
C GLU A 5 -25.65 16.36 -17.20
N LEU A 6 -24.61 16.11 -16.39
CA LEU A 6 -24.02 14.77 -16.22
C LEU A 6 -25.05 13.78 -15.66
N VAL A 7 -25.82 14.21 -14.66
CA VAL A 7 -26.91 13.37 -14.09
C VAL A 7 -27.93 13.01 -15.17
N ARG A 8 -28.35 14.00 -15.97
CA ARG A 8 -29.32 13.79 -17.05
C ARG A 8 -28.77 12.88 -18.15
N ALA A 9 -27.51 13.04 -18.53
CA ALA A 9 -26.85 12.21 -19.53
C ALA A 9 -26.80 10.74 -19.08
N ILE A 10 -26.36 10.49 -17.84
CA ILE A 10 -26.31 9.13 -17.27
C ILE A 10 -27.70 8.49 -17.20
N GLN A 11 -28.73 9.25 -16.81
CA GLN A 11 -30.09 8.74 -16.71
C GLN A 11 -30.72 8.42 -18.07
N LYS A 12 -30.37 9.18 -19.12
CA LYS A 12 -30.87 8.98 -20.48
C LYS A 12 -30.06 7.94 -21.28
N GLY A 13 -28.97 7.41 -20.72
CA GLY A 13 -28.05 6.53 -21.46
C GLY A 13 -27.27 7.25 -22.55
N ASP A 14 -27.06 8.56 -22.41
CA ASP A 14 -26.19 9.33 -23.30
C ASP A 14 -24.74 9.22 -22.82
N ASP A 15 -24.12 8.11 -23.20
CA ASP A 15 -22.75 7.78 -22.78
C ASP A 15 -21.73 8.80 -23.33
N VAL A 16 -21.96 9.38 -24.51
CA VAL A 16 -21.05 10.36 -25.13
C VAL A 16 -20.96 11.63 -24.28
N THR A 17 -22.11 12.17 -23.88
CA THR A 17 -22.14 13.37 -23.02
C THR A 17 -21.63 13.06 -21.63
N ALA A 18 -21.97 11.89 -21.07
CA ALA A 18 -21.49 11.47 -19.76
C ALA A 18 -19.95 11.34 -19.73
N ASP A 19 -19.36 10.66 -20.71
CA ASP A 19 -17.91 10.46 -20.80
C ASP A 19 -17.16 11.78 -20.94
N ARG A 20 -17.65 12.70 -21.78
CA ARG A 20 -17.07 14.05 -21.92
C ARG A 20 -17.06 14.79 -20.58
N MET A 21 -18.20 14.80 -19.88
CA MET A 21 -18.32 15.52 -18.61
C MET A 21 -17.50 14.85 -17.48
N CYS A 22 -17.41 13.52 -17.48
CA CYS A 22 -16.51 12.79 -16.59
C CYS A 22 -15.04 13.16 -16.88
N ALA A 23 -14.62 13.21 -18.14
CA ALA A 23 -13.27 13.60 -18.54
C ALA A 23 -12.92 15.03 -18.10
N GLU A 24 -13.88 15.96 -18.10
CA GLU A 24 -13.71 17.32 -17.57
C GLU A 24 -13.61 17.34 -16.03
N ALA A 25 -14.35 16.47 -15.34
CA ALA A 25 -14.36 16.38 -13.88
C ALA A 25 -13.08 15.73 -13.31
N ILE A 26 -12.53 14.71 -13.99
CA ILE A 26 -11.33 13.96 -13.56
C ILE A 26 -10.17 14.89 -13.14
N PRO A 27 -9.68 15.82 -13.97
CA PRO A 27 -8.53 16.66 -13.61
C PRO A 27 -8.83 17.58 -12.43
N ILE A 28 -10.09 17.99 -12.23
CA ILE A 28 -10.51 18.83 -11.10
C ILE A 28 -10.44 18.01 -9.80
N LEU A 29 -10.99 16.80 -9.83
CA LEU A 29 -10.98 15.90 -8.68
C LEU A 29 -9.58 15.42 -8.32
N LYS A 30 -8.74 15.09 -9.31
CA LYS A 30 -7.32 14.76 -9.09
C LYS A 30 -6.58 15.92 -8.44
N LYS A 31 -6.71 17.15 -8.97
CA LYS A 31 -6.09 18.35 -8.38
C LYS A 31 -6.57 18.60 -6.95
N TYR A 32 -7.86 18.37 -6.67
CA TYR A 32 -8.40 18.50 -5.32
C TYR A 32 -7.72 17.52 -4.34
N LEU A 33 -7.57 16.25 -4.70
CA LEU A 33 -6.92 15.26 -3.86
C LEU A 33 -5.44 15.59 -3.63
N ILE A 34 -4.71 15.93 -4.69
CA ILE A 34 -3.29 16.26 -4.60
C ILE A 34 -3.09 17.50 -3.71
N ALA A 35 -3.89 18.54 -3.90
CA ALA A 35 -3.72 19.81 -3.17
C ALA A 35 -4.18 19.75 -1.70
N ASN A 36 -5.20 18.96 -1.37
CA ASN A 36 -5.78 18.95 -0.01
C ASN A 36 -5.38 17.73 0.83
N LEU A 37 -4.97 16.63 0.20
CA LEU A 37 -4.70 15.35 0.87
C LEU A 37 -3.29 14.84 0.58
N ASN A 38 -2.46 15.60 -0.15
CA ASN A 38 -1.11 15.22 -0.57
C ASN A 38 -1.08 13.85 -1.26
N ALA A 39 -2.16 13.47 -1.95
CA ALA A 39 -2.24 12.23 -2.70
C ALA A 39 -1.19 12.23 -3.81
N THR A 40 -0.57 11.06 -4.08
CA THR A 40 0.24 10.91 -5.28
C THR A 40 -0.64 11.02 -6.54
N PRO A 41 -0.08 11.35 -7.71
CA PRO A 41 -0.85 11.40 -8.96
C PRO A 41 -1.56 10.09 -9.29
N GLU A 42 -0.96 8.96 -8.92
CA GLU A 42 -1.46 7.60 -9.13
C GLU A 42 -2.62 7.30 -8.18
N ASP A 43 -2.44 7.52 -6.87
CA ASP A 43 -3.51 7.33 -5.88
C ASP A 43 -4.73 8.22 -6.16
N ALA A 44 -4.46 9.46 -6.60
CA ALA A 44 -5.49 10.40 -6.98
C ALA A 44 -6.29 9.92 -8.18
N GLU A 45 -5.65 9.28 -9.15
CA GLU A 45 -6.33 8.70 -10.31
C GLU A 45 -7.19 7.51 -9.91
N ASP A 46 -6.63 6.60 -9.13
CA ASP A 46 -7.30 5.39 -8.69
C ASP A 46 -8.54 5.69 -7.81
N ALA A 47 -8.41 6.65 -6.90
CA ALA A 47 -9.53 7.13 -6.07
C ALA A 47 -10.65 7.76 -6.91
N VAL A 48 -10.31 8.53 -7.95
CA VAL A 48 -11.29 9.12 -8.87
C VAL A 48 -12.02 8.04 -9.67
N GLN A 49 -11.29 7.06 -10.21
CA GLN A 49 -11.89 5.95 -10.95
C GLN A 49 -12.85 5.14 -10.06
N LYS A 50 -12.41 4.77 -8.85
CA LYS A 50 -13.25 4.05 -7.86
C LYS A 50 -14.52 4.83 -7.50
N MET A 51 -14.42 6.15 -7.35
CA MET A 51 -15.58 7.01 -7.10
C MET A 51 -16.57 6.97 -8.27
N PHE A 52 -16.10 7.11 -9.51
CA PHE A 52 -16.98 7.06 -10.69
C PHE A 52 -17.62 5.68 -10.89
N LEU A 53 -16.88 4.61 -10.62
CA LEU A 53 -17.38 3.23 -10.67
C LEU A 53 -18.60 3.02 -9.74
N TYR A 54 -18.64 3.72 -8.61
CA TYR A 54 -19.79 3.71 -7.69
C TYR A 54 -20.86 4.73 -8.07
N LEU A 55 -20.46 5.94 -8.48
CA LEU A 55 -21.36 7.05 -8.76
C LEU A 55 -22.27 6.78 -9.96
N ILE A 56 -21.72 6.32 -11.08
CA ILE A 56 -22.46 6.15 -12.34
C ILE A 56 -23.59 5.14 -12.18
N PRO A 57 -23.36 3.92 -11.64
CA PRO A 57 -24.46 2.97 -11.39
C PRO A 57 -25.49 3.49 -10.41
N LYS A 58 -25.08 4.25 -9.38
CA LYS A 58 -25.99 4.83 -8.40
C LYS A 58 -26.93 5.85 -9.04
N ILE A 59 -26.41 6.75 -9.87
CA ILE A 59 -27.24 7.71 -10.62
C ILE A 59 -28.21 6.99 -11.55
N ARG A 60 -27.76 5.91 -12.20
CA ARG A 60 -28.57 5.12 -13.14
C ARG A 60 -29.69 4.33 -12.45
N ARG A 61 -29.46 3.78 -11.26
CA ARG A 61 -30.43 2.93 -10.54
C ARG A 61 -31.35 3.70 -9.60
N ASP A 62 -30.77 4.53 -8.75
CA ASP A 62 -31.47 5.16 -7.62
C ASP A 62 -31.89 6.60 -7.93
N GLY A 63 -31.44 7.12 -9.07
CA GLY A 63 -31.57 8.53 -9.41
C GLY A 63 -30.68 9.42 -8.54
N PHE A 64 -30.77 10.73 -8.77
CA PHE A 64 -30.03 11.72 -7.99
C PHE A 64 -30.91 12.94 -7.74
N ASN A 65 -31.37 13.09 -6.50
CA ASN A 65 -32.43 14.03 -6.14
C ASN A 65 -31.98 15.51 -6.16
N ASN A 66 -30.67 15.79 -6.12
CA ASN A 66 -30.14 17.16 -6.13
C ASN A 66 -28.97 17.32 -7.12
N PRO A 67 -29.25 17.45 -8.43
CA PRO A 67 -28.23 17.52 -9.48
C PRO A 67 -27.22 18.68 -9.30
N GLY A 68 -27.65 19.81 -8.73
CA GLY A 68 -26.77 20.94 -8.42
C GLY A 68 -25.75 20.65 -7.30
N GLY A 69 -26.00 19.65 -6.46
CA GLY A 69 -25.10 19.19 -5.41
C GLY A 69 -24.09 18.13 -5.87
N LEU A 70 -24.07 17.75 -7.15
CA LEU A 70 -23.27 16.62 -7.61
C LEU A 70 -21.77 16.84 -7.40
N LEU A 71 -21.26 18.05 -7.62
CA LEU A 71 -19.83 18.34 -7.38
C LEU A 71 -19.43 18.11 -5.92
N ALA A 72 -20.23 18.60 -4.97
CA ALA A 72 -19.98 18.39 -3.54
C ALA A 72 -20.03 16.90 -3.17
N TYR A 73 -20.95 16.16 -3.80
CA TYR A 73 -21.04 14.72 -3.65
C TYR A 73 -19.82 14.00 -4.23
N MET A 74 -19.33 14.39 -5.42
CA MET A 74 -18.13 13.85 -6.04
C MET A 74 -16.87 14.13 -5.20
N LEU A 75 -16.72 15.35 -4.66
CA LEU A 75 -15.61 15.72 -3.77
C LEU A 75 -15.62 14.89 -2.48
N THR A 76 -16.80 14.65 -1.91
CA THR A 76 -16.94 13.79 -0.73
C THR A 76 -16.65 12.33 -1.07
N GLY A 77 -17.20 11.84 -2.18
CA GLY A 77 -17.03 10.47 -2.65
C GLY A 77 -15.59 10.15 -2.98
N VAL A 78 -14.87 11.06 -3.64
CA VAL A 78 -13.47 10.86 -4.02
C VAL A 78 -12.57 10.85 -2.78
N ARG A 79 -12.84 11.71 -1.79
CA ARG A 79 -12.13 11.70 -0.52
C ARG A 79 -12.34 10.38 0.24
N HIS A 80 -13.56 9.87 0.27
CA HIS A 80 -13.84 8.58 0.91
C HIS A 80 -13.15 7.42 0.18
N ALA A 81 -13.15 7.43 -1.16
CA ALA A 81 -12.43 6.42 -1.96
C ALA A 81 -10.92 6.46 -1.67
N TYR A 82 -10.33 7.65 -1.58
CA TYR A 82 -8.92 7.82 -1.25
C TYR A 82 -8.56 7.27 0.14
N TYR A 83 -9.30 7.65 1.19
CA TYR A 83 -9.03 7.12 2.53
C TYR A 83 -9.25 5.61 2.63
N LYS A 84 -10.20 5.08 1.87
CA LYS A 84 -10.40 3.64 1.80
C LYS A 84 -9.19 2.95 1.16
N ASN A 85 -8.65 3.49 0.07
CA ASN A 85 -7.44 2.97 -0.57
C ASN A 85 -6.25 2.95 0.40
N ILE A 86 -6.00 4.04 1.13
CA ILE A 86 -4.91 4.08 2.13
C ILE A 86 -5.11 3.01 3.19
N ARG A 87 -6.32 2.92 3.76
CA ARG A 87 -6.59 1.95 4.83
C ARG A 87 -6.44 0.51 4.34
N ASP A 88 -6.90 0.22 3.13
CA ASP A 88 -6.83 -1.11 2.56
C ASP A 88 -5.34 -1.45 2.22
N PHE A 89 -4.53 -0.48 1.80
CA PHE A 89 -3.07 -0.64 1.65
C PHE A 89 -2.35 -0.90 2.99
N ASP A 90 -2.66 -0.13 4.03
CA ASP A 90 -2.08 -0.32 5.37
C ASP A 90 -2.40 -1.73 5.93
N LEU A 91 -3.59 -2.26 5.62
CA LEU A 91 -3.99 -3.61 5.99
C LEU A 91 -3.20 -4.68 5.21
N GLU A 92 -3.02 -4.51 3.90
CA GLU A 92 -2.20 -5.42 3.08
C GLU A 92 -0.74 -5.42 3.54
N GLU A 93 -0.16 -4.26 3.87
CA GLU A 93 1.21 -4.16 4.39
C GLU A 93 1.35 -4.90 5.73
N LEU A 94 0.37 -4.78 6.63
CA LEU A 94 0.34 -5.51 7.89
C LEU A 94 0.24 -7.03 7.68
N GLU A 95 -0.55 -7.49 6.71
CA GLU A 95 -0.64 -8.92 6.38
C GLU A 95 0.71 -9.45 5.85
N VAL A 96 1.39 -8.70 4.98
CA VAL A 96 2.72 -9.08 4.46
C VAL A 96 3.75 -9.17 5.59
N LEU A 97 3.77 -8.20 6.52
CA LEU A 97 4.67 -8.23 7.68
C LEU A 97 4.44 -9.42 8.61
N VAL A 98 3.20 -9.91 8.71
CA VAL A 98 2.86 -11.10 9.51
C VAL A 98 3.27 -12.39 8.81
N GLU A 99 3.29 -12.41 7.48
CA GLU A 99 3.68 -13.58 6.68
C GLU A 99 5.20 -13.74 6.51
N GLU A 100 6.01 -12.71 6.82
CA GLU A 100 7.47 -12.87 6.84
C GLU A 100 7.86 -13.94 7.88
N PRO A 101 8.50 -15.05 7.46
CA PRO A 101 8.88 -16.09 8.39
C PRO A 101 9.85 -15.50 9.41
N SER A 102 9.47 -15.57 10.68
CA SER A 102 10.34 -15.25 11.81
C SER A 102 11.66 -16.00 11.61
N VAL A 103 12.71 -15.28 11.21
CA VAL A 103 14.05 -15.82 11.16
C VAL A 103 14.41 -16.06 12.62
N ASN A 104 14.35 -17.32 13.06
CA ASN A 104 14.75 -17.71 14.40
C ASN A 104 16.09 -17.03 14.72
N ALA A 105 16.09 -16.14 15.71
CA ALA A 105 17.30 -15.46 16.12
C ALA A 105 18.35 -16.53 16.46
N PRO A 106 19.53 -16.55 15.83
CA PRO A 106 20.52 -17.63 16.01
C PRO A 106 21.23 -17.54 17.37
N GLN A 107 20.60 -16.94 18.39
CA GLN A 107 21.16 -16.70 19.71
C GLN A 107 21.64 -18.01 20.37
N ILE A 108 20.85 -19.08 20.28
CA ILE A 108 21.24 -20.40 20.80
C ILE A 108 22.42 -20.98 20.00
N TRP A 109 22.42 -20.83 18.68
CA TRP A 109 23.51 -21.32 17.84
C TRP A 109 24.81 -20.57 18.06
N ASN A 110 24.75 -19.25 18.28
CA ASN A 110 25.90 -18.43 18.62
C ASN A 110 26.48 -18.85 19.97
N LEU A 111 25.63 -19.06 20.99
CA LEU A 111 26.07 -19.56 22.29
C LEU A 111 26.75 -20.93 22.19
N ILE A 112 26.14 -21.86 21.44
CA ILE A 112 26.72 -23.20 21.19
C ILE A 112 28.07 -23.08 20.47
N ASN A 113 28.20 -22.16 19.53
CA ASN A 113 29.45 -21.97 18.78
C ASN A 113 30.55 -21.37 19.67
N GLU A 114 30.20 -20.45 20.58
CA GLU A 114 31.12 -19.90 21.57
C GLU A 114 31.64 -20.99 22.52
N GLU A 115 30.75 -21.82 23.07
CA GLU A 115 31.13 -22.94 23.93
C GLU A 115 32.02 -23.95 23.21
N ARG A 116 31.71 -24.27 21.94
CA ARG A 116 32.53 -25.17 21.11
C ARG A 116 33.93 -24.61 20.88
N ALA A 117 34.04 -23.30 20.65
CA ALA A 117 35.33 -22.64 20.46
C ALA A 117 36.17 -22.63 21.75
N GLU A 118 35.53 -22.48 22.91
CA GLU A 118 36.19 -22.54 24.20
C GLU A 118 36.72 -23.95 24.50
N ILE A 119 35.90 -24.98 24.30
CA ILE A 119 36.31 -26.39 24.44
C ILE A 119 37.48 -26.71 23.50
N LEU A 120 37.43 -26.24 22.25
CA LEU A 120 38.50 -26.45 21.29
C LEU A 120 39.83 -25.84 21.77
N LYS A 121 39.81 -24.61 22.31
CA LYS A 121 41.00 -23.97 22.88
C LYS A 121 41.59 -24.80 24.02
N ILE A 122 40.74 -25.27 24.93
CA ILE A 122 41.15 -26.14 26.04
C ILE A 122 41.81 -27.41 25.49
N CYS A 123 41.21 -28.08 24.51
CA CYS A 123 41.80 -29.27 23.89
C CYS A 123 43.17 -28.98 23.25
N ILE A 124 43.36 -27.81 22.65
CA ILE A 124 44.64 -27.39 22.06
C ILE A 124 45.70 -27.17 23.15
N GLU A 125 45.33 -26.64 24.32
CA GLU A 125 46.25 -26.45 25.45
C GLU A 125 46.79 -27.77 26.02
N TYR A 126 46.00 -28.85 25.95
CA TYR A 126 46.41 -30.19 26.40
C TYR A 126 47.27 -30.96 25.38
N LEU A 127 47.51 -30.42 24.18
CA LEU A 127 48.40 -31.04 23.19
C LEU A 127 49.88 -30.84 23.57
N LYS A 128 50.73 -31.83 23.25
CA LYS A 128 52.19 -31.71 23.41
C LYS A 128 52.71 -30.53 22.58
N GLY A 129 53.72 -29.82 23.07
CA GLY A 129 54.20 -28.55 22.50
C GLY A 129 54.41 -28.53 20.99
N HIS A 130 54.98 -29.58 20.40
CA HIS A 130 55.15 -29.66 18.93
C HIS A 130 53.81 -29.76 18.17
N HIS A 131 52.82 -30.46 18.70
CA HIS A 131 51.50 -30.57 18.08
C HIS A 131 50.67 -29.31 18.29
N ARG A 132 50.83 -28.62 19.42
CA ARG A 132 50.19 -27.34 19.70
C ARG A 132 50.62 -26.25 18.71
N THR A 133 51.93 -26.09 18.49
CA THR A 133 52.45 -25.10 17.52
C THR A 133 51.99 -25.37 16.09
N LEU A 134 51.86 -26.65 15.69
CA LEU A 134 51.33 -27.02 14.38
C LEU A 134 49.85 -26.61 14.23
N VAL A 135 49.04 -26.85 15.26
CA VAL A 135 47.62 -26.54 15.24
C VAL A 135 47.40 -25.02 15.29
N GLU A 136 48.14 -24.29 16.13
CA GLU A 136 48.08 -22.82 16.19
C GLU A 136 48.46 -22.18 14.84
N PHE A 137 49.44 -22.71 14.12
CA PHE A 137 49.82 -22.25 12.77
C PHE A 137 48.76 -22.49 11.69
N ILE A 138 47.88 -23.48 11.86
CA ILE A 138 46.80 -23.80 10.90
C ILE A 138 45.56 -22.91 11.11
N PHE A 139 45.36 -22.40 12.33
CA PHE A 139 44.23 -21.55 12.70
C PHE A 139 44.53 -20.04 12.58
N GLU A 140 45.75 -19.66 12.20
CA GLU A 140 46.16 -18.29 11.82
C GLU A 140 45.83 -18.01 10.34
#